data_AF-A0A914BFP5-F1
#
_entry.id   AF-A0A914BFP5-F1
#
_cell.length_a   1.000
_cell.length_b   1.000
_cell.length_c   1.000
_cell.angle_alpha   90.00
_cell.angle_beta   90.00
_cell.angle_gamma   90.00
#
_symmetry.space_group_name_H-M   'P 1'
#
loop_
_entity.id
_entity.type
_entity.pdbx_description
1 polymer ?
#
loop_
_entity_poly.entity_id
_entity_poly.type
_entity_poly.pdbx_seq_one_letter_code
_entity_poly.pdbx_strand_id
1 'polypeptide(L)'
;MSSILNQRKQQSRTKVDMPSTAREAGLVNTRREMATEREYRRRQRLNRAFSALATCIPPRFLGKGTKFEVLCGAISYIDELVDFIVQHHVTSTLIQEWTPAGQEGASQGEVREDGNQRQHSKGTL
;
A
#
# COMPACT_ATOMS: atom_id res chain seq x y z
N MET A 1 -1.83 67.74 62.98
CA MET A 1 -0.54 67.74 62.28
C MET A 1 -0.09 66.29 62.15
N SER A 2 -0.62 65.55 61.18
CA SER A 2 -0.08 65.35 59.82
C SER A 2 1.02 64.27 59.77
N SER A 3 0.63 63.02 59.48
CA SER A 3 1.49 62.08 58.71
C SER A 3 0.68 60.90 58.17
N ILE A 4 -0.32 61.17 57.33
CA ILE A 4 -0.92 60.19 56.43
C ILE A 4 -0.77 60.77 55.03
N LEU A 5 0.40 60.62 54.42
CA LEU A 5 0.62 60.68 52.96
C LEU A 5 2.14 60.72 52.74
N ASN A 6 2.80 59.57 52.56
CA ASN A 6 4.02 59.48 51.73
C ASN A 6 4.53 58.05 51.54
N GLN A 7 3.63 57.10 51.26
CA GLN A 7 4.02 55.73 50.90
C GLN A 7 3.39 55.25 49.58
N ARG A 8 3.25 56.16 48.60
CA ARG A 8 2.84 55.83 47.22
C ARG A 8 3.72 56.55 46.19
N LYS A 9 5.04 56.38 46.28
CA LYS A 9 5.95 56.81 45.21
C LYS A 9 7.07 55.81 44.92
N GLN A 10 6.72 54.52 44.89
CA GLN A 10 7.55 53.46 44.28
C GLN A 10 6.99 52.96 42.94
N GLN A 11 6.09 53.71 42.31
CA GLN A 11 5.74 53.50 40.91
C GLN A 11 6.78 54.19 40.02
N SER A 12 7.88 53.49 39.72
CA SER A 12 8.75 53.79 38.58
C SER A 12 9.57 52.54 38.25
N ARG A 13 8.88 51.45 37.93
CA ARG A 13 9.47 50.35 37.16
C ARG A 13 9.91 50.98 35.83
N THR A 14 11.21 51.18 35.67
CA THR A 14 11.82 51.66 34.44
C THR A 14 11.35 50.77 33.30
N LYS A 15 10.42 51.27 32.48
CA LYS A 15 10.19 50.73 31.15
C LYS A 15 11.47 51.05 30.38
N VAL A 16 12.39 50.10 30.35
CA VAL A 16 13.46 50.10 29.37
C VAL A 16 12.74 49.91 28.03
N ASP A 17 12.50 51.00 27.32
CA ASP A 17 12.03 50.96 25.95
C ASP A 17 13.11 50.26 25.12
N MET A 18 12.92 48.95 24.91
CA MET A 18 13.76 48.18 24.00
C MET A 18 13.67 48.83 22.62
N PRO A 19 14.82 49.11 21.96
CA PRO A 19 14.82 49.77 20.66
C PRO A 19 13.99 48.96 19.68
N SER A 20 13.11 49.64 18.93
CA SER A 20 12.18 49.04 17.95
C SER A 20 12.86 48.00 17.05
N THR A 21 14.11 48.25 16.69
CA THR A 21 14.95 47.40 15.86
C THR A 21 15.27 46.04 16.49
N ALA A 22 15.45 45.94 17.81
CA ALA A 22 15.71 44.67 18.50
C ALA A 22 14.45 43.80 18.59
N ARG A 23 13.28 44.43 18.77
CA ARG A 23 11.97 43.75 18.71
C ARG A 23 11.68 43.24 17.30
N GLU A 24 11.94 44.06 16.29
CA GLU A 24 11.75 43.70 14.89
C GLU A 24 12.71 42.58 14.46
N ALA A 25 13.98 42.62 14.88
CA ALA A 25 14.93 41.53 14.67
C ALA A 25 14.50 40.21 15.34
N GLY A 26 13.96 40.26 16.57
CA GLY A 26 13.39 39.09 17.24
C GLY A 26 12.18 38.51 16.52
N LEU A 27 11.33 39.36 15.94
CA LEU A 27 10.19 38.94 15.11
C LEU A 27 10.62 38.34 13.77
N VAL A 28 11.72 38.81 13.17
CA VAL A 28 12.30 38.22 11.95
C VAL A 28 12.90 36.85 12.22
N ASN A 29 13.60 36.68 13.34
CA ASN A 29 14.16 35.37 13.74
C ASN A 29 13.07 34.33 14.00
N THR A 30 12.01 34.70 14.73
CA THR A 30 10.87 33.80 14.96
C THR A 30 10.14 33.43 13.66
N ARG A 31 10.01 34.35 12.69
CA ARG A 31 9.47 34.03 11.35
C ARG A 31 10.33 33.02 10.59
N ARG A 32 11.65 33.17 10.63
CA ARG A 32 12.60 32.23 10.00
C ARG A 32 12.54 30.85 10.66
N GLU A 33 12.52 30.80 11.98
CA GLU A 33 12.37 29.54 12.75
C GLU A 33 11.07 28.83 12.39
N MET A 34 9.94 29.56 12.37
CA MET A 34 8.65 29.01 11.94
C MET A 34 8.67 28.49 10.50
N ALA A 35 9.35 29.18 9.58
CA ALA A 35 9.49 28.72 8.19
C ALA A 35 10.33 27.44 8.09
N THR A 36 11.45 27.38 8.81
CA THR A 36 12.31 26.20 8.89
C THR A 36 11.57 25.00 9.47
N GLU A 37 10.79 25.20 10.54
CA GLU A 37 9.99 24.15 11.17
C GLU A 37 8.90 23.63 10.22
N ARG A 38 8.23 24.52 9.47
CA ARG A 38 7.27 24.10 8.43
C ARG A 38 7.94 23.25 7.35
N GLU A 39 9.10 23.66 6.88
CA GLU A 39 9.84 22.93 5.85
C GLU A 39 10.37 21.59 6.38
N TYR A 40 10.79 21.55 7.64
CA TYR A 40 11.15 20.31 8.32
C TYR A 40 9.97 19.31 8.36
N ARG A 41 8.78 19.76 8.79
CA ARG A 41 7.56 18.92 8.79
C ARG A 41 7.15 18.48 7.39
N ARG A 42 7.31 19.33 6.38
CA ARG A 42 7.05 18.97 4.98
C ARG A 42 8.00 17.87 4.51
N ARG A 43 9.30 17.99 4.78
CA ARG A 43 10.31 16.97 4.45
C ARG A 43 10.08 15.66 5.19
N GLN A 44 9.70 15.70 6.46
CA GLN A 44 9.34 14.49 7.21
C GLN A 44 8.18 13.74 6.56
N ARG A 45 7.12 14.44 6.12
CA ARG A 45 5.99 13.82 5.41
C ARG A 45 6.44 13.15 4.11
N LEU A 46 7.29 13.81 3.33
CA LEU A 46 7.85 13.22 2.12
C LEU A 46 8.69 11.98 2.43
N ASN A 47 9.57 12.03 3.43
CA ASN A 47 10.40 10.88 3.80
C ASN A 47 9.54 9.69 4.24
N ARG A 48 8.47 9.93 5.01
CA ARG A 48 7.51 8.88 5.38
C ARG A 48 6.83 8.26 4.16
N ALA A 49 6.46 9.07 3.16
CA ALA A 49 5.89 8.57 1.92
C ALA A 49 6.89 7.69 1.13
N PHE A 50 8.17 8.07 1.07
CA PHE A 50 9.22 7.23 0.49
C PHE A 50 9.38 5.90 1.23
N SER A 51 9.36 5.91 2.57
CA SER A 51 9.42 4.69 3.36
C SER A 51 8.21 3.79 3.12
N ALA A 52 7.00 4.36 3.09
CA ALA A 52 5.79 3.61 2.79
C ALA A 52 5.82 2.99 1.38
N LEU A 53 6.25 3.77 0.38
CA LEU A 53 6.42 3.26 -0.99
C LEU A 53 7.41 2.10 -1.03
N ALA A 54 8.56 2.24 -0.36
CA ALA A 54 9.56 1.18 -0.31
C ALA A 54 9.02 -0.14 0.29
N THR A 55 8.12 -0.08 1.27
CA THR A 55 7.52 -1.30 1.84
C THR A 55 6.59 -2.05 0.90
N CYS A 56 6.05 -1.38 -0.12
CA CYS A 56 5.20 -2.01 -1.13
C CYS A 56 5.99 -2.69 -2.25
N ILE A 57 7.29 -2.41 -2.36
CA ILE A 57 8.13 -2.87 -3.46
C ILE A 57 8.94 -4.09 -3.00
N PRO A 58 8.94 -5.21 -3.76
CA PRO A 58 9.75 -6.36 -3.42
C PRO A 58 11.25 -6.02 -3.35
N PRO A 59 12.02 -6.62 -2.42
CA PRO A 59 13.44 -6.28 -2.21
C PRO A 59 14.31 -6.36 -3.47
N ARG A 60 13.97 -7.24 -4.42
CA ARG A 60 14.71 -7.38 -5.70
C ARG A 60 14.72 -6.11 -6.56
N PHE A 61 13.77 -5.19 -6.38
CA PHE A 61 13.70 -3.94 -7.13
C PHE A 61 14.24 -2.72 -6.35
N LEU A 62 14.48 -2.87 -5.04
CA LEU A 62 14.82 -1.72 -4.17
C LEU A 62 16.29 -1.31 -4.22
N GLY A 63 17.18 -2.16 -4.75
CA GLY A 63 18.62 -1.87 -4.81
C GLY A 63 19.20 -1.53 -3.43
N LYS A 64 19.81 -0.35 -3.28
CA LYS A 64 20.36 0.15 -2.01
C LYS A 64 19.35 0.96 -1.18
N GLY A 65 18.10 1.07 -1.62
CA GLY A 65 17.03 1.77 -0.90
C GLY A 65 17.17 3.30 -0.88
N THR A 66 17.95 3.88 -1.79
CA THR A 66 17.99 5.35 -1.95
C THR A 66 16.66 5.87 -2.51
N LYS A 67 16.35 7.15 -2.29
CA LYS A 67 15.10 7.75 -2.81
C LYS A 67 14.94 7.57 -4.33
N PHE A 68 16.04 7.67 -5.07
CA PHE A 68 16.03 7.47 -6.51
C PHE A 68 15.72 6.01 -6.87
N GLU A 69 16.42 5.07 -6.26
CA GLU A 69 16.19 3.63 -6.50
C GLU A 69 14.79 3.19 -6.08
N VAL A 70 14.22 3.74 -5.00
CA VAL A 70 12.82 3.47 -4.62
C VAL A 70 11.85 3.90 -5.72
N LEU A 71 12.09 5.02 -6.41
CA LEU A 71 11.23 5.46 -7.52
C LEU A 71 11.41 4.57 -8.75
N CYS A 72 12.66 4.25 -9.11
CA CYS A 72 12.94 3.34 -10.22
C CYS A 72 12.35 1.95 -9.97
N GLY A 73 12.56 1.40 -8.78
CA GLY A 73 12.01 0.11 -8.37
C GLY A 73 10.49 0.09 -8.32
N ALA A 74 9.85 1.21 -7.96
CA ALA A 74 8.39 1.33 -8.02
C ALA A 74 7.88 1.19 -9.46
N ILE A 75 8.51 1.88 -10.41
CA ILE A 75 8.14 1.82 -11.83
C ILE A 75 8.32 0.40 -12.35
N SER A 76 9.51 -0.20 -12.16
CA SER A 76 9.78 -1.56 -12.62
C SER A 76 8.83 -2.60 -12.02
N TYR A 77 8.44 -2.43 -10.75
CA TYR A 77 7.49 -3.34 -10.13
C TYR A 77 6.07 -3.16 -10.68
N ILE A 78 5.63 -1.92 -10.93
CA ILE A 78 4.35 -1.65 -11.60
C ILE A 78 4.34 -2.28 -12.99
N ASP A 79 5.42 -2.12 -13.77
CA ASP A 79 5.53 -2.70 -15.11
C ASP A 79 5.43 -4.23 -15.06
N GLU A 80 6.14 -4.91 -14.15
CA GLU A 80 6.05 -6.37 -14.00
C GLU A 80 4.63 -6.84 -13.60
N LEU A 81 3.96 -6.09 -12.73
CA LEU A 81 2.57 -6.38 -12.36
C LEU A 81 1.61 -6.18 -13.54
N VAL A 82 1.82 -5.14 -14.36
CA VAL A 82 1.02 -4.89 -15.56
C VAL A 82 1.24 -6.01 -16.58
N ASP A 83 2.48 -6.41 -16.83
CA ASP A 83 2.81 -7.50 -17.74
C ASP A 83 2.18 -8.82 -17.29
N PHE A 84 2.27 -9.12 -15.98
CA PHE A 84 1.62 -10.30 -15.39
C PHE A 84 0.10 -10.28 -15.62
N ILE A 85 -0.55 -9.15 -15.33
CA ILE A 85 -1.99 -8.97 -15.56
C ILE A 85 -2.31 -9.20 -17.05
N VAL A 86 -1.61 -8.55 -17.97
CA VAL A 86 -1.85 -8.68 -19.41
C VAL A 86 -1.72 -10.13 -19.88
N GLN A 87 -0.65 -10.82 -19.49
CA GLN A 87 -0.43 -12.23 -19.87
C GLN A 87 -1.55 -13.14 -19.35
N HIS A 88 -1.97 -12.96 -18.10
CA HIS A 88 -2.97 -13.82 -17.48
C HIS A 88 -4.43 -13.47 -17.87
N HIS A 89 -4.72 -12.23 -18.22
CA HIS A 89 -6.03 -11.86 -18.76
C HIS A 89 -6.20 -12.28 -20.23
N VAL A 90 -5.13 -12.27 -21.05
CA VAL A 90 -5.17 -12.80 -22.43
C VAL A 90 -5.36 -14.33 -22.43
N THR A 91 -4.74 -15.05 -21.48
CA THR A 91 -4.98 -16.50 -21.35
C THR A 91 -6.38 -16.82 -20.84
N SER A 92 -6.97 -16.01 -19.96
CA SER A 92 -8.35 -16.25 -19.50
C SER A 92 -9.39 -16.11 -20.62
N THR A 93 -9.16 -15.28 -21.63
CA THR A 93 -10.01 -15.21 -22.84
C THR A 93 -9.75 -16.34 -23.83
N LEU A 94 -8.53 -16.87 -23.92
CA LEU A 94 -8.17 -17.93 -24.87
C LEU A 94 -8.54 -19.34 -24.37
N ILE A 95 -8.59 -19.54 -23.04
CA ILE A 95 -8.91 -20.84 -22.42
C ILE A 95 -10.43 -21.15 -22.48
N GLN A 96 -11.27 -20.16 -22.80
CA GLN A 96 -12.72 -20.37 -22.89
C GLN A 96 -13.20 -21.01 -24.21
N GLU A 97 -12.31 -21.23 -25.19
CA GLU A 97 -12.70 -21.67 -26.55
C GLU A 97 -12.32 -23.11 -26.92
N TRP A 98 -11.82 -23.94 -25.99
CA TRP A 98 -11.52 -25.35 -26.30
C TRP A 98 -12.21 -26.33 -25.35
N THR A 99 -13.50 -26.59 -25.65
CA THR A 99 -14.15 -27.85 -25.27
C THR A 99 -14.45 -28.62 -26.55
N PRO A 100 -13.65 -29.63 -26.94
CA PRO A 100 -14.11 -30.56 -27.96
C PRO A 100 -15.20 -31.42 -27.31
N ALA A 101 -16.44 -31.01 -27.51
CA ALA A 101 -17.60 -31.80 -27.18
C ALA A 101 -17.63 -33.03 -28.10
N GLY A 102 -17.46 -34.22 -27.51
CA GLY A 102 -17.91 -35.47 -28.10
C GLY A 102 -16.80 -36.49 -28.35
N GLN A 103 -16.71 -37.49 -27.47
CA GLN A 103 -17.13 -38.87 -27.74
C GLN A 103 -16.59 -39.79 -26.63
N GLU A 104 -17.28 -39.83 -25.49
CA GLU A 104 -17.25 -41.00 -24.61
C GLU A 104 -18.62 -41.66 -24.70
N GLY A 105 -18.67 -42.88 -25.23
CA GLY A 105 -19.92 -43.64 -25.28
C GLY A 105 -20.00 -44.67 -26.39
N ALA A 106 -19.13 -45.67 -26.38
CA ALA A 106 -19.41 -46.95 -27.04
C ALA A 106 -18.56 -48.06 -26.41
N SER A 107 -18.88 -48.42 -25.17
CA SER A 107 -18.43 -49.68 -24.56
C SER A 107 -19.04 -50.83 -25.38
N GLN A 108 -18.20 -51.52 -26.16
CA GLN A 108 -18.57 -52.74 -26.85
C GLN A 108 -18.78 -53.86 -25.82
N GLY A 109 -20.04 -54.29 -25.70
CA GLY A 109 -20.44 -55.48 -24.96
C GLY A 109 -20.00 -56.74 -25.70
N GLU A 110 -19.02 -57.39 -25.09
CA GLU A 110 -18.75 -58.83 -24.97
C GLU A 110 -19.66 -59.81 -25.77
N VAL A 111 -19.03 -60.49 -26.72
CA VAL A 111 -19.52 -61.69 -27.40
C VAL A 111 -19.07 -62.93 -26.61
N ARG A 112 -19.99 -63.82 -26.25
CA ARG A 112 -19.75 -65.28 -26.23
C ARG A 112 -21.05 -66.09 -26.18
N GLU A 113 -21.23 -66.87 -27.25
CA GLU A 113 -22.23 -67.94 -27.43
C GLU A 113 -21.82 -69.24 -26.71
N ASP A 114 -22.72 -70.22 -26.84
CA ASP A 114 -22.73 -71.63 -26.39
C ASP A 114 -23.31 -71.84 -24.98
N GLY A 115 -24.38 -72.60 -24.75
CA GLY A 115 -25.03 -73.60 -25.58
C GLY A 115 -25.31 -74.85 -24.74
N ASN A 116 -26.54 -75.37 -24.85
CA ASN A 116 -26.91 -76.79 -24.66
C ASN A 116 -27.43 -77.31 -23.29
N GLN A 117 -28.76 -77.30 -23.19
CA GLN A 117 -29.71 -78.38 -22.83
C GLN A 117 -29.33 -79.52 -21.85
N ARG A 118 -30.18 -79.70 -20.82
CA ARG A 118 -30.93 -80.95 -20.45
C ARG A 118 -31.74 -80.69 -19.17
N GLN A 119 -33.08 -80.62 -19.22
CA GLN A 119 -34.09 -81.72 -19.20
C GLN A 119 -34.24 -82.46 -17.86
N HIS A 120 -35.53 -82.59 -17.47
CA HIS A 120 -36.14 -83.46 -16.44
C HIS A 120 -36.04 -82.98 -14.97
N SER A 121 -37.07 -83.07 -14.13
CA SER A 121 -38.43 -83.60 -14.25
C SER A 121 -39.30 -83.15 -13.07
N LYS A 122 -40.60 -82.96 -13.36
CA LYS A 122 -41.80 -83.41 -12.63
C LYS A 122 -41.96 -83.10 -11.13
N GLY A 123 -43.08 -82.46 -10.84
CA GLY A 123 -43.74 -82.46 -9.53
C GLY A 123 -45.05 -81.67 -9.59
N THR A 124 -46.07 -82.22 -10.23
CA THR A 124 -47.48 -81.79 -10.12
C THR A 124 -48.18 -82.73 -9.14
N LEU A 125 -49.17 -82.21 -8.41
CA LEU A 125 -50.23 -83.00 -7.77
C LEU A 125 -50.94 -83.94 -8.75
#